data_AF-A0A7S3KD69-F1
#
_entry.id   AF-A0A7S3KD69-F1
#
_cell.length_a   1.000
_cell.length_b   1.000
_cell.length_c   1.000
_cell.angle_alpha   90.00
_cell.angle_beta   90.00
_cell.angle_gamma   90.00
#
_symmetry.space_group_name_H-M   'P 1'
#
loop_
_entity.id
_entity.type
_entity.pdbx_description
1 polymer ?
#
loop_
_entity_poly.entity_id
_entity_poly.type
_entity_poly.pdbx_seq_one_letter_code
_entity_poly.pdbx_strand_id
1 'polypeptide(L)'
;MDRGVMDGSAYTSPKIWKAILNETDWTTIQLRDRRYDAVIHLVTAADGAEEFYGKNNEARYETIEQAKEVDSKLINAWTGHPHFKIIDNHHEGGFKGKIQEILKTVTKHIGLPDTAFVQRKFLLMQDGEGRFIINEPTGLKRETFEVEEIFLAPRGTEEIESKIRSRGKEDSYTYIHESKTVVKGEEIIRKRQISAREFIQLSDQKIENTSPVEKIRHCFIYKNQNFVVDVFKSIKGNPIILRLETDTKSDEISIPPFVKVCKEVTGEDFPIYTTNVMSRRDYEMPPEDIERCRMNLDIDAGLGMGKKNSISIWNMKDDDATIQE
;
A
#
# COMPACT_ATOMS: atom_id res chain seq x y z
N MET A 1 0.67 -6.99 -26.63
CA MET A 1 1.29 -5.78 -26.06
C MET A 1 2.10 -6.26 -24.86
N ASP A 2 3.42 -6.14 -24.88
CA ASP A 2 4.35 -6.74 -23.89
C ASP A 2 4.56 -5.85 -22.64
N ARG A 3 3.90 -4.68 -22.59
CA ARG A 3 4.10 -3.64 -21.57
C ARG A 3 2.79 -3.01 -21.15
N GLY A 4 2.68 -2.69 -19.86
CA GLY A 4 1.56 -1.93 -19.34
C GLY A 4 1.77 -0.43 -19.52
N VAL A 5 0.70 0.36 -19.40
CA VAL A 5 0.76 1.81 -19.69
C VAL A 5 1.72 2.55 -18.75
N MET A 6 1.79 2.15 -17.48
CA MET A 6 2.67 2.80 -16.51
C MET A 6 4.16 2.59 -16.81
N ASP A 7 4.53 1.56 -17.59
CA ASP A 7 5.92 1.26 -17.94
C ASP A 7 6.57 2.42 -18.69
N GLY A 8 5.78 3.20 -19.45
CA GLY A 8 6.27 4.41 -20.12
C GLY A 8 6.91 5.41 -19.17
N SER A 9 6.44 5.48 -17.92
CA SER A 9 7.01 6.36 -16.89
C SER A 9 8.44 6.00 -16.49
N ALA A 10 8.86 4.73 -16.67
CA ALA A 10 10.21 4.27 -16.35
C ALA A 10 11.26 4.75 -17.38
N TYR A 11 10.83 5.11 -18.60
CA TYR A 11 11.69 5.50 -19.71
C TYR A 11 11.67 7.00 -19.99
N THR A 12 11.06 7.79 -19.11
CA THR A 12 11.00 9.24 -19.24
C THR A 12 11.21 9.92 -17.90
N SER A 13 11.49 11.23 -17.94
CA SER A 13 11.60 11.99 -16.69
C SER A 13 10.23 12.18 -16.03
N PRO A 14 10.16 12.30 -14.68
CA PRO A 14 8.89 12.56 -13.99
C PRO A 14 8.15 13.80 -14.51
N LYS A 15 8.90 14.82 -14.97
CA LYS A 15 8.33 16.05 -15.56
C LYS A 15 7.62 15.76 -16.88
N ILE A 16 8.26 15.00 -17.78
CA ILE A 16 7.68 14.64 -19.07
C ILE A 16 6.49 13.68 -18.87
N TRP A 17 6.60 12.69 -17.97
CA TRP A 17 5.48 11.82 -17.64
C TRP A 17 4.27 12.61 -17.16
N LYS A 18 4.48 13.57 -16.24
CA LYS A 18 3.42 14.46 -15.76
C LYS A 18 2.82 15.32 -16.88
N ALA A 19 3.64 15.83 -17.80
CA ALA A 19 3.16 16.57 -18.96
C ALA A 19 2.25 15.71 -19.85
N ILE A 20 2.66 14.47 -20.15
CA ILE A 20 1.85 13.51 -20.92
C ILE A 20 0.51 13.25 -20.24
N LEU A 21 0.52 13.00 -18.92
CA LEU A 21 -0.70 12.78 -18.14
C LEU A 21 -1.66 13.98 -18.22
N ASN A 22 -1.13 15.20 -18.08
CA ASN A 22 -1.93 16.42 -18.16
C ASN A 22 -2.48 16.67 -19.58
N GLU A 23 -1.67 16.46 -20.62
CA GLU A 23 -2.09 16.66 -22.02
C GLU A 23 -3.16 15.66 -22.47
N THR A 24 -3.18 14.47 -21.86
CA THR A 24 -4.09 13.39 -22.21
C THR A 24 -5.27 13.23 -21.24
N ASP A 25 -5.36 14.11 -20.24
CA ASP A 25 -6.38 14.10 -19.17
C ASP A 25 -6.48 12.74 -18.45
N TRP A 26 -5.33 12.10 -18.24
CA TRP A 26 -5.21 10.85 -17.50
C TRP A 26 -4.53 11.07 -16.16
N THR A 27 -5.04 10.40 -15.13
CA THR A 27 -4.38 10.35 -13.82
C THR A 27 -3.66 9.02 -13.61
N THR A 28 -2.69 9.02 -12.69
CA THR A 28 -2.04 7.76 -12.27
C THR A 28 -3.05 6.79 -11.66
N ILE A 29 -4.08 7.26 -10.95
CA ILE A 29 -5.11 6.40 -10.37
C ILE A 29 -5.94 5.72 -11.47
N GLN A 30 -6.29 6.44 -12.53
CA GLN A 30 -7.01 5.86 -13.66
C GLN A 30 -6.16 4.83 -14.42
N LEU A 31 -4.89 5.15 -14.69
CA LEU A 31 -4.01 4.30 -15.48
C LEU A 31 -3.46 3.10 -14.70
N ARG A 32 -3.06 3.30 -13.45
CA ARG A 32 -2.49 2.25 -12.60
C ARG A 32 -3.61 1.44 -11.96
N ASP A 33 -4.50 2.08 -11.18
CA ASP A 33 -5.37 1.39 -10.21
C ASP A 33 -6.71 0.94 -10.78
N ARG A 34 -7.25 1.64 -11.78
CA ARG A 34 -8.55 1.32 -12.38
C ARG A 34 -8.45 0.39 -13.58
N ARG A 35 -7.38 0.50 -14.36
CA ARG A 35 -7.25 -0.18 -15.66
C ARG A 35 -6.83 -1.65 -15.55
N TYR A 36 -6.17 -2.02 -14.46
CA TYR A 36 -5.61 -3.35 -14.24
C TYR A 36 -6.21 -3.96 -12.98
N ASP A 37 -6.72 -5.18 -13.06
CA ASP A 37 -7.19 -5.90 -11.87
C ASP A 37 -6.01 -6.40 -11.03
N ALA A 38 -4.92 -6.82 -11.68
CA ALA A 38 -3.67 -7.22 -11.07
C ALA A 38 -2.47 -6.84 -11.94
N VAL A 39 -1.33 -6.67 -11.27
CA VAL A 39 -0.02 -6.43 -11.91
C VAL A 39 0.97 -7.42 -11.31
N ILE A 40 1.62 -8.19 -12.17
CA ILE A 40 2.65 -9.17 -11.78
C ILE A 40 3.93 -8.78 -12.48
N HIS A 41 4.92 -8.29 -11.73
CA HIS A 41 6.24 -7.95 -12.24
C HIS A 41 7.18 -9.13 -12.07
N LEU A 42 7.80 -9.56 -13.18
CA LEU A 42 8.84 -10.58 -13.14
C LEU A 42 10.18 -9.87 -13.15
N VAL A 43 10.93 -10.01 -12.07
CA VAL A 43 12.26 -9.39 -11.95
C VAL A 43 13.14 -9.85 -13.11
N THR A 44 13.84 -8.91 -13.73
CA THR A 44 14.81 -9.16 -14.80
C THR A 44 15.77 -10.29 -14.43
N ALA A 45 16.15 -11.12 -15.40
CA ALA A 45 17.20 -12.13 -15.18
C ALA A 45 18.54 -11.52 -14.77
N ALA A 46 18.76 -10.22 -15.06
CA ALA A 46 19.94 -9.53 -14.58
C ALA A 46 20.06 -9.52 -13.04
N ASP A 47 18.97 -9.75 -12.28
CA ASP A 47 19.00 -9.76 -10.82
C ASP A 47 18.71 -11.15 -10.24
N GLY A 48 19.76 -11.86 -9.81
CA GLY A 48 19.65 -13.20 -9.21
C GLY A 48 19.61 -14.36 -10.20
N ALA A 49 19.79 -14.09 -11.49
CA ALA A 49 19.89 -15.09 -12.55
C ALA A 49 20.81 -14.62 -13.71
N GLU A 50 21.87 -13.87 -13.36
CA GLU A 50 22.75 -13.14 -14.29
C GLU A 50 23.30 -14.04 -15.40
N GLU A 51 23.55 -15.31 -15.09
CA GLU A 51 24.03 -16.30 -16.05
C GLU A 51 23.06 -16.53 -17.23
N PHE A 52 21.79 -16.19 -17.11
CA PHE A 52 20.78 -16.30 -18.17
C PHE A 52 20.51 -14.95 -18.86
N TYR A 53 21.09 -13.86 -18.39
CA TYR A 53 20.88 -12.54 -18.98
C TYR A 53 21.64 -12.38 -20.31
N GLY A 54 20.96 -11.87 -21.34
CA GLY A 54 21.58 -11.54 -22.63
C GLY A 54 21.90 -12.70 -23.58
N LYS A 55 21.60 -13.96 -23.20
CA LYS A 55 22.01 -15.15 -24.00
C LYS A 55 21.32 -15.31 -25.36
N ASN A 56 20.11 -14.75 -25.56
CA ASN A 56 19.28 -15.00 -26.75
C ASN A 56 18.68 -13.73 -27.38
N ASN A 57 19.24 -12.54 -27.13
CA ASN A 57 18.66 -11.29 -27.65
C ASN A 57 19.74 -10.32 -28.15
N GLU A 58 20.02 -10.38 -29.46
CA GLU A 58 21.01 -9.53 -30.14
C GLU A 58 20.67 -8.03 -30.09
N ALA A 59 19.41 -7.67 -29.79
CA ALA A 59 18.96 -6.27 -29.69
C ALA A 59 19.07 -5.69 -28.26
N ARG A 60 19.62 -6.44 -27.29
CA ARG A 60 19.74 -6.00 -25.90
C ARG A 60 21.10 -5.35 -25.67
N TYR A 61 21.11 -4.03 -25.53
CA TYR A 61 22.33 -3.22 -25.36
C TYR A 61 22.63 -2.85 -23.90
N GLU A 62 21.70 -3.10 -22.97
CA GLU A 62 21.83 -2.73 -21.56
C GLU A 62 22.81 -3.67 -20.82
N THR A 63 23.69 -3.10 -20.00
CA THR A 63 24.48 -3.88 -19.03
C THR A 63 23.59 -4.50 -17.96
N ILE A 64 24.13 -5.42 -17.16
CA ILE A 64 23.42 -6.03 -16.03
C ILE A 64 22.94 -4.94 -15.04
N GLU A 65 23.80 -3.98 -14.72
CA GLU A 65 23.50 -2.88 -13.79
C GLU A 65 22.42 -1.95 -14.34
N GLN A 66 22.51 -1.60 -15.62
CA GLN A 66 21.49 -0.78 -16.29
C GLN A 66 20.13 -1.49 -16.30
N ALA A 67 20.13 -2.80 -16.54
CA ALA A 67 18.92 -3.61 -16.51
C ALA A 67 18.29 -3.65 -15.11
N LYS A 68 19.11 -3.77 -14.04
CA LYS A 68 18.64 -3.68 -12.65
C LYS A 68 18.03 -2.31 -12.34
N GLU A 69 18.64 -1.23 -12.82
CA GLU A 69 18.13 0.13 -12.62
C GLU A 69 16.78 0.34 -13.33
N VAL A 70 16.66 -0.12 -14.58
CA VAL A 70 15.42 -0.05 -15.34
C VAL A 70 14.33 -0.92 -14.71
N ASP A 71 14.67 -2.13 -14.26
CA ASP A 71 13.74 -3.02 -13.55
C ASP A 71 13.21 -2.36 -12.27
N SER A 72 14.08 -1.71 -11.49
CA SER A 72 13.68 -0.94 -10.31
C SER A 72 12.74 0.23 -10.66
N LYS A 73 12.98 0.94 -11.77
CA LYS A 73 12.07 2.00 -12.25
C LYS A 73 10.72 1.45 -12.67
N LEU A 74 10.68 0.30 -13.33
CA LEU A 74 9.43 -0.39 -13.71
C LEU A 74 8.64 -0.82 -12.47
N ILE A 75 9.29 -1.45 -11.50
CA ILE A 75 8.69 -1.81 -10.21
C ILE A 75 8.10 -0.54 -9.55
N ASN A 76 8.87 0.55 -9.53
CA ASN A 76 8.45 1.83 -8.97
C ASN A 76 7.28 2.48 -9.72
N ALA A 77 7.13 2.27 -11.02
CA ALA A 77 5.99 2.76 -11.80
C ALA A 77 4.66 2.15 -11.32
N TRP A 78 4.71 0.92 -10.82
CA TRP A 78 3.55 0.17 -10.33
C TRP A 78 3.37 0.18 -8.81
N THR A 79 4.34 0.69 -8.04
CA THR A 79 4.20 0.90 -6.59
C THR A 79 2.88 1.57 -6.26
N GLY A 80 2.15 1.01 -5.30
CA GLY A 80 0.84 1.50 -4.88
C GLY A 80 -0.34 0.93 -5.66
N HIS A 81 -0.16 0.08 -6.68
CA HIS A 81 -1.28 -0.66 -7.25
C HIS A 81 -1.88 -1.62 -6.20
N PRO A 82 -3.23 -1.74 -6.06
CA PRO A 82 -3.86 -2.54 -5.01
C PRO A 82 -3.51 -4.03 -5.03
N HIS A 83 -3.23 -4.57 -6.21
CA HIS A 83 -2.89 -5.97 -6.44
C HIS A 83 -1.57 -6.04 -7.22
N PHE A 84 -0.47 -5.68 -6.56
CA PHE A 84 0.87 -5.70 -7.15
C PHE A 84 1.73 -6.77 -6.50
N LYS A 85 2.20 -7.72 -7.31
CA LYS A 85 3.12 -8.78 -6.90
C LYS A 85 4.40 -8.69 -7.72
N ILE A 86 5.53 -8.84 -7.05
CA ILE A 86 6.85 -8.96 -7.66
C ILE A 86 7.30 -10.40 -7.43
N ILE A 87 7.82 -11.02 -8.48
CA ILE A 87 8.31 -12.40 -8.46
C ILE A 87 9.78 -12.37 -8.89
N ASP A 88 10.66 -12.73 -7.97
CA ASP A 88 12.10 -12.67 -8.17
C ASP A 88 12.65 -13.92 -8.88
N ASN A 89 13.97 -14.10 -8.89
CA ASN A 89 14.61 -15.26 -9.50
C ASN A 89 15.05 -16.32 -8.47
N HIS A 90 14.84 -16.10 -7.17
CA HIS A 90 15.32 -16.95 -6.08
C HIS A 90 14.30 -18.02 -5.68
N HIS A 91 13.68 -18.67 -6.66
CA HIS A 91 12.69 -19.72 -6.43
C HIS A 91 13.32 -21.11 -6.46
N GLU A 92 12.77 -22.02 -5.64
CA GLU A 92 13.12 -23.44 -5.69
C GLU A 92 12.85 -24.00 -7.10
N GLY A 93 13.83 -24.71 -7.68
CA GLY A 93 13.72 -25.20 -9.06
C GLY A 93 13.89 -24.11 -10.13
N GLY A 94 14.40 -22.93 -9.76
CA GLY A 94 14.75 -21.84 -10.67
C GLY A 94 13.55 -21.30 -11.45
N PHE A 95 13.68 -21.21 -12.78
CA PHE A 95 12.62 -20.66 -13.64
C PHE A 95 11.28 -21.40 -13.50
N LYS A 96 11.29 -22.72 -13.29
CA LYS A 96 10.05 -23.48 -13.09
C LYS A 96 9.32 -23.05 -11.82
N GLY A 97 10.05 -22.83 -10.73
CA GLY A 97 9.49 -22.30 -9.47
C GLY A 97 8.93 -20.89 -9.67
N LYS A 98 9.62 -20.05 -10.44
CA LYS A 98 9.13 -18.73 -10.83
C LYS A 98 7.78 -18.81 -11.55
N ILE A 99 7.62 -19.73 -12.51
CA ILE A 99 6.35 -19.96 -13.22
C ILE A 99 5.25 -20.47 -12.27
N GLN A 100 5.58 -21.35 -11.32
CA GLN A 100 4.62 -21.83 -10.31
C GLN A 100 4.12 -20.69 -9.42
N GLU A 101 4.99 -19.76 -9.00
CA GLU A 101 4.59 -18.59 -8.23
C GLU A 101 3.69 -17.63 -9.03
N ILE A 102 3.92 -17.49 -10.34
CA ILE A 102 3.01 -16.74 -11.23
C ILE A 102 1.64 -17.39 -11.23
N LEU A 103 1.57 -18.70 -11.48
CA LEU A 103 0.30 -19.43 -11.53
C LEU A 103 -0.44 -19.28 -10.20
N LYS A 104 0.25 -19.46 -9.07
CA LYS A 104 -0.31 -19.26 -7.73
C LYS A 104 -0.86 -17.84 -7.54
N THR A 105 -0.12 -16.82 -7.97
CA THR A 105 -0.56 -15.42 -7.86
C THR A 105 -1.82 -15.16 -8.68
N VAL A 106 -1.89 -15.68 -9.91
CA VAL A 106 -3.06 -15.51 -10.79
C VAL A 106 -4.27 -16.27 -10.26
N THR A 107 -4.10 -17.55 -9.90
CA THR A 107 -5.20 -18.38 -9.38
C THR A 107 -5.76 -17.80 -8.07
N LYS A 108 -4.89 -17.22 -7.24
CA LYS A 108 -5.28 -16.48 -6.03
C LYS A 108 -6.12 -15.26 -6.36
N HIS A 109 -5.66 -14.46 -7.32
CA HIS A 109 -6.35 -13.23 -7.68
C HIS A 109 -7.76 -13.48 -8.25
N ILE A 110 -7.94 -14.53 -9.06
CA ILE A 110 -9.24 -14.91 -9.62
C ILE A 110 -10.13 -15.70 -8.64
N GLY A 111 -9.63 -16.02 -7.44
CA GLY A 111 -10.40 -16.65 -6.37
C GLY A 111 -10.60 -18.16 -6.50
N LEU A 112 -9.62 -18.90 -7.03
CA LEU A 112 -9.70 -20.37 -7.01
C LEU A 112 -9.51 -20.91 -5.58
N PRO A 113 -10.27 -21.95 -5.17
CA PRO A 113 -10.40 -22.38 -3.77
C PRO A 113 -9.10 -22.84 -3.10
N ASP A 114 -8.13 -23.38 -3.84
CA ASP A 114 -6.85 -23.89 -3.30
C ASP A 114 -5.80 -22.78 -3.06
N THR A 115 -6.22 -21.53 -2.92
CA THR A 115 -5.32 -20.36 -2.82
C THR A 115 -5.47 -19.60 -1.51
N ALA A 116 -5.57 -20.36 -0.41
CA ALA A 116 -5.58 -19.77 0.92
C ALA A 116 -4.33 -18.90 1.13
N PHE A 117 -4.55 -17.70 1.65
CA PHE A 117 -3.49 -16.78 2.06
C PHE A 117 -3.84 -16.20 3.41
N VAL A 118 -2.82 -15.75 4.11
CA VAL A 118 -2.96 -15.11 5.41
C VAL A 118 -2.61 -13.64 5.25
N GLN A 119 -3.54 -12.76 5.60
CA GLN A 119 -3.20 -11.35 5.80
C GLN A 119 -2.67 -11.15 7.21
N ARG A 120 -1.35 -11.04 7.34
CA ARG A 120 -0.68 -10.71 8.60
C ARG A 120 -0.78 -9.20 8.85
N LYS A 121 -1.05 -8.83 10.10
CA LYS A 121 -1.25 -7.43 10.52
C LYS A 121 -0.36 -7.12 11.71
N PHE A 122 0.31 -5.97 11.67
CA PHE A 122 1.22 -5.55 12.73
C PHE A 122 0.91 -4.12 13.12
N LEU A 123 0.68 -3.87 14.41
CA LEU A 123 0.68 -2.52 14.94
C LEU A 123 2.09 -1.96 14.88
N LEU A 124 2.19 -0.71 14.46
CA LEU A 124 3.44 0.02 14.35
C LEU A 124 3.52 1.12 15.39
N MET A 125 4.76 1.51 15.68
CA MET A 125 5.04 2.67 16.51
C MET A 125 4.49 3.96 15.88
N GLN A 126 3.96 4.84 16.72
CA GLN A 126 3.46 6.16 16.36
C GLN A 126 4.16 7.24 17.17
N ASP A 127 4.26 8.45 16.61
CA ASP A 127 4.69 9.62 17.38
C ASP A 127 3.56 10.14 18.28
N GLY A 128 3.83 11.23 19.02
CA GLY A 128 2.85 11.85 19.91
C GLY A 128 1.59 12.39 19.21
N GLU A 129 1.59 12.49 17.88
CA GLU A 129 0.50 13.00 17.04
C GLU A 129 -0.19 11.89 16.21
N GLY A 130 0.18 10.61 16.40
CA GLY A 130 -0.40 9.51 15.63
C GLY A 130 0.06 9.48 14.17
N ARG A 131 1.27 9.97 13.89
CA ARG A 131 1.87 9.97 12.55
C ARG A 131 2.77 8.76 12.36
N PHE A 132 2.74 8.21 11.14
CA PHE A 132 3.69 7.21 10.69
C PHE A 132 4.99 7.89 10.27
N ILE A 133 6.00 7.87 11.14
CA ILE A 133 7.32 8.44 10.90
C ILE A 133 8.31 7.29 10.76
N ILE A 134 8.99 7.25 9.62
CA ILE A 134 10.05 6.28 9.34
C ILE A 134 11.28 7.00 8.77
N ASN A 135 12.45 6.50 9.14
CA ASN A 135 13.72 6.91 8.53
C ASN A 135 13.90 6.14 7.23
N GLU A 136 13.32 6.68 6.15
CA GLU A 136 13.34 6.05 4.83
C GLU A 136 14.77 6.01 4.26
N PRO A 137 15.22 4.86 3.74
CA PRO A 137 16.46 4.81 2.98
C PRO A 137 16.39 5.70 1.75
N THR A 138 17.54 6.27 1.35
CA THR A 138 17.65 7.05 0.12
C THR A 138 17.17 6.24 -1.08
N GLY A 139 16.27 6.82 -1.87
CA GLY A 139 15.73 6.19 -3.08
C GLY A 139 14.52 5.28 -2.86
N LEU A 140 14.06 5.08 -1.63
CA LEU A 140 12.80 4.37 -1.38
C LEU A 140 11.62 5.20 -1.92
N LYS A 141 10.92 4.68 -2.93
CA LYS A 141 9.68 5.29 -3.40
C LYS A 141 8.52 4.89 -2.48
N ARG A 142 7.82 5.89 -1.95
CA ARG A 142 6.59 5.74 -1.18
C ARG A 142 5.43 6.42 -1.88
N GLU A 143 4.34 5.70 -2.05
CA GLU A 143 3.06 6.21 -2.53
C GLU A 143 2.08 6.33 -1.37
N THR A 144 1.24 7.37 -1.39
CA THR A 144 0.25 7.62 -0.34
C THR A 144 -1.13 7.80 -0.94
N PHE A 145 -2.15 7.32 -0.22
CA PHE A 145 -3.54 7.38 -0.66
C PHE A 145 -4.44 7.71 0.52
N GLU A 146 -5.43 8.54 0.26
CA GLU A 146 -6.60 8.65 1.12
C GLU A 146 -7.50 7.45 0.85
N VAL A 147 -7.99 6.83 1.91
CA VAL A 147 -8.91 5.70 1.84
C VAL A 147 -10.02 5.92 2.84
N GLU A 148 -11.26 5.78 2.37
CA GLU A 148 -12.45 5.77 3.21
C GLU A 148 -13.15 4.43 3.04
N GLU A 149 -13.55 3.80 4.14
CA GLU A 149 -14.33 2.56 4.16
C GLU A 149 -15.63 2.78 4.95
N ILE A 150 -16.77 2.46 4.33
CA ILE A 150 -18.09 2.57 4.94
C ILE A 150 -18.75 1.20 4.93
N PHE A 151 -19.12 0.69 6.10
CA PHE A 151 -19.85 -0.58 6.23
C PHE A 151 -21.34 -0.34 6.06
N LEU A 152 -21.98 -1.16 5.24
CA LEU A 152 -23.38 -1.05 4.84
C LEU A 152 -24.22 -2.11 5.54
N ALA A 153 -25.49 -1.78 5.78
CA ALA A 153 -26.45 -2.74 6.29
C ALA A 153 -26.55 -3.95 5.36
N PRO A 154 -26.45 -5.18 5.87
CA PRO A 154 -26.52 -6.38 5.05
C PRO A 154 -27.88 -6.50 4.38
N ARG A 155 -27.89 -7.02 3.15
CA ARG A 155 -29.07 -7.29 2.34
C ARG A 155 -29.42 -8.77 2.39
N GLY A 156 -30.64 -9.07 2.84
CA GLY A 156 -31.09 -10.46 2.98
C GLY A 156 -30.40 -11.18 4.13
N THR A 157 -30.44 -12.51 4.10
CA THR A 157 -29.96 -13.37 5.20
C THR A 157 -28.59 -14.01 4.95
N GLU A 158 -28.10 -13.97 3.70
CA GLU A 158 -26.83 -14.61 3.31
C GLU A 158 -25.63 -13.66 3.33
N GLU A 159 -25.87 -12.34 3.22
CA GLU A 159 -24.80 -11.32 3.29
C GLU A 159 -24.42 -11.06 4.75
N ILE A 160 -23.17 -11.36 5.09
CA ILE A 160 -22.65 -11.22 6.46
C ILE A 160 -21.80 -9.96 6.64
N GLU A 161 -21.26 -9.41 5.56
CA GLU A 161 -20.57 -8.12 5.56
C GLU A 161 -20.71 -7.45 4.20
N SER A 162 -21.02 -6.16 4.19
CA SER A 162 -21.06 -5.33 2.98
C SER A 162 -20.36 -4.02 3.27
N LYS A 163 -19.49 -3.57 2.36
CA LYS A 163 -18.80 -2.28 2.51
C LYS A 163 -18.48 -1.65 1.18
N ILE A 164 -18.47 -0.33 1.16
CA ILE A 164 -17.94 0.47 0.06
C ILE A 164 -16.62 1.11 0.48
N ARG A 165 -15.72 1.25 -0.48
CA ARG A 165 -14.40 1.85 -0.29
C ARG A 165 -14.15 2.88 -1.36
N SER A 166 -13.73 4.09 -0.97
CA SER A 166 -13.06 5.03 -1.86
C SER A 166 -11.56 4.98 -1.60
N ARG A 167 -10.75 5.11 -2.65
CA ARG A 167 -9.30 5.19 -2.53
C ARG A 167 -8.71 6.06 -3.63
N GLY A 168 -7.85 7.01 -3.27
CA GLY A 168 -7.32 7.95 -4.24
C GLY A 168 -6.36 8.97 -3.67
N LYS A 169 -6.02 9.96 -4.49
CA LYS A 169 -5.28 11.17 -4.13
C LYS A 169 -5.50 12.22 -5.22
N GLU A 170 -5.31 13.50 -4.90
CA GLU A 170 -5.37 14.61 -5.88
C GLU A 170 -6.65 14.56 -6.74
N ASP A 171 -7.82 14.49 -6.11
CA ASP A 171 -9.15 14.43 -6.75
C ASP A 171 -9.40 13.22 -7.68
N SER A 172 -8.49 12.24 -7.70
CA SER A 172 -8.64 11.03 -8.48
C SER A 172 -8.82 9.81 -7.59
N TYR A 173 -10.00 9.18 -7.67
CA TYR A 173 -10.38 8.07 -6.80
C TYR A 173 -10.94 6.89 -7.59
N THR A 174 -10.70 5.69 -7.06
CA THR A 174 -11.45 4.48 -7.41
C THR A 174 -12.42 4.13 -6.29
N TYR A 175 -13.54 3.50 -6.67
CA TYR A 175 -14.58 3.10 -5.74
C TYR A 175 -14.89 1.62 -5.94
N ILE A 176 -14.96 0.87 -4.84
CA ILE A 176 -15.23 -0.56 -4.84
C ILE A 176 -16.35 -0.86 -3.84
N HIS A 177 -17.33 -1.65 -4.26
CA HIS A 177 -18.27 -2.33 -3.37
C HIS A 177 -17.78 -3.76 -3.15
N GLU A 178 -17.64 -4.16 -1.89
CA GLU A 178 -17.24 -5.49 -1.47
C GLU A 178 -18.36 -6.10 -0.61
N SER A 179 -18.81 -7.29 -0.98
CA SER A 179 -19.85 -8.07 -0.29
C SER A 179 -19.28 -9.43 0.07
N LYS A 180 -19.49 -9.86 1.31
CA LYS A 180 -19.15 -11.18 1.82
C LYS A 180 -20.44 -11.93 2.15
N THR A 181 -20.66 -13.06 1.48
CA THR A 181 -21.84 -13.91 1.67
C THR A 181 -21.44 -15.31 2.09
N VAL A 182 -22.29 -16.02 2.83
CA VAL A 182 -22.08 -17.44 3.16
C VAL A 182 -23.06 -18.30 2.39
N VAL A 183 -22.55 -19.18 1.52
CA VAL A 183 -23.37 -20.09 0.70
C VAL A 183 -22.91 -21.52 0.98
N LYS A 184 -23.82 -22.37 1.49
CA LYS A 184 -23.52 -23.78 1.84
C LYS A 184 -22.31 -23.94 2.79
N GLY A 185 -22.06 -22.96 3.66
CA GLY A 185 -20.94 -22.96 4.60
C GLY A 185 -19.63 -22.41 4.02
N GLU A 186 -19.59 -22.04 2.74
CA GLU A 186 -18.43 -21.40 2.12
C GLU A 186 -18.60 -19.88 2.11
N GLU A 187 -17.54 -19.16 2.48
CA GLU A 187 -17.50 -17.70 2.39
C GLU A 187 -17.14 -17.26 0.97
N ILE A 188 -18.00 -16.47 0.34
CA ILE A 188 -17.81 -15.91 -0.99
C ILE A 188 -17.64 -14.40 -0.87
N ILE A 189 -16.51 -13.88 -1.35
CA ILE A 189 -16.23 -12.44 -1.42
C ILE A 189 -16.41 -11.96 -2.85
N ARG A 190 -17.34 -11.03 -3.06
CA ARG A 190 -17.55 -10.37 -4.35
C ARG A 190 -17.08 -8.93 -4.28
N LYS A 191 -16.21 -8.53 -5.20
CA LYS A 191 -15.75 -7.15 -5.38
C LYS A 191 -16.25 -6.63 -6.72
N ARG A 192 -16.77 -5.39 -6.74
CA ARG A 192 -17.21 -4.71 -7.96
C ARG A 192 -16.74 -3.27 -7.94
N GLN A 193 -16.17 -2.82 -9.05
CA GLN A 193 -15.93 -1.39 -9.24
C GLN A 193 -17.26 -0.65 -9.39
N ILE A 194 -17.39 0.47 -8.68
CA ILE A 194 -18.58 1.33 -8.72
C ILE A 194 -18.20 2.75 -9.15
N SER A 195 -19.20 3.52 -9.56
CA SER A 195 -19.05 4.95 -9.83
C SER A 195 -19.07 5.77 -8.53
N ALA A 196 -18.57 7.01 -8.60
CA ALA A 196 -18.68 7.96 -7.49
C ALA A 196 -20.15 8.20 -7.07
N ARG A 197 -21.07 8.23 -8.05
CA ARG A 197 -22.51 8.37 -7.80
C ARG A 197 -23.07 7.18 -7.03
N GLU A 198 -22.72 5.96 -7.42
CA GLU A 198 -23.11 4.75 -6.68
C GLU A 198 -22.51 4.74 -5.28
N PHE A 199 -21.27 5.19 -5.10
CA PHE A 199 -20.65 5.30 -3.78
C PHE A 199 -21.47 6.20 -2.85
N ILE A 200 -21.85 7.40 -3.31
CA ILE A 200 -22.70 8.33 -2.56
C ILE A 200 -24.05 7.68 -2.22
N GLN A 201 -24.74 7.10 -3.20
CA GLN A 201 -26.05 6.47 -3.00
C GLN A 201 -26.01 5.29 -2.04
N LEU A 202 -24.94 4.50 -2.07
CA LEU A 202 -24.76 3.37 -1.16
C LEU A 202 -24.36 3.83 0.25
N SER A 203 -23.68 4.97 0.39
CA SER A 203 -23.27 5.52 1.69
C SER A 203 -24.46 5.83 2.61
N ASP A 204 -25.63 6.13 2.04
CA ASP A 204 -26.89 6.32 2.76
C ASP A 204 -27.36 5.03 3.48
N GLN A 205 -26.86 3.87 3.07
CA GLN A 205 -27.19 2.56 3.65
C GLN A 205 -26.19 2.10 4.72
N LYS A 206 -25.37 3.02 5.24
CA LYS A 206 -24.40 2.74 6.29
C LYS A 206 -25.08 2.09 7.51
N ILE A 207 -24.42 1.12 8.14
CA ILE A 207 -24.89 0.49 9.39
C ILE A 207 -25.05 1.55 10.49
N GLU A 208 -26.15 1.50 11.22
CA GLU A 208 -26.35 2.34 12.39
C GLU A 208 -25.24 2.14 13.43
N ASN A 209 -24.92 3.20 14.19
CA ASN A 209 -23.84 3.19 15.19
C ASN A 209 -22.43 2.90 14.65
N THR A 210 -22.23 2.99 13.33
CA THR A 210 -20.89 3.01 12.71
C THR A 210 -20.56 4.38 12.14
N SER A 211 -19.26 4.63 11.96
CA SER A 211 -18.69 5.81 11.34
C SER A 211 -17.81 5.38 10.16
N PRO A 212 -17.72 6.22 9.09
CA PRO A 212 -16.72 6.03 8.05
C PRO A 212 -15.32 5.90 8.64
N VAL A 213 -14.56 4.93 8.14
CA VAL A 213 -13.19 4.69 8.55
C VAL A 213 -12.25 5.36 7.55
N GLU A 214 -11.69 6.49 7.96
CA GLU A 214 -10.77 7.30 7.17
C GLU A 214 -9.32 6.96 7.55
N LYS A 215 -8.49 6.74 6.54
CA LYS A 215 -7.07 6.40 6.73
C LYS A 215 -6.19 6.91 5.62
N ILE A 216 -4.93 7.16 5.97
CA ILE A 216 -3.85 7.39 5.00
C ILE A 216 -3.11 6.07 4.79
N ARG A 217 -3.11 5.58 3.56
CA ARG A 217 -2.43 4.34 3.17
C ARG A 217 -1.09 4.66 2.53
N HIS A 218 -0.01 4.22 3.15
CA HIS A 218 1.33 4.25 2.58
C HIS A 218 1.64 2.91 1.92
N CYS A 219 2.13 2.95 0.68
CA CYS A 219 2.59 1.79 -0.06
C CYS A 219 4.05 2.01 -0.48
N PHE A 220 4.90 1.02 -0.24
CA PHE A 220 6.30 1.05 -0.67
C PHE A 220 6.81 -0.38 -0.88
N ILE A 221 7.94 -0.50 -1.56
CA ILE A 221 8.54 -1.79 -1.90
C ILE A 221 9.90 -1.88 -1.23
N TYR A 222 10.15 -3.01 -0.57
CA TYR A 222 11.43 -3.28 0.06
C TYR A 222 11.78 -4.74 -0.18
N LYS A 223 12.98 -5.01 -0.73
CA LYS A 223 13.44 -6.36 -1.11
C LYS A 223 12.39 -7.15 -1.90
N ASN A 224 11.85 -6.54 -2.97
CA ASN A 224 10.81 -7.13 -3.83
C ASN A 224 9.50 -7.52 -3.11
N GLN A 225 9.28 -7.05 -1.88
CA GLN A 225 8.02 -7.23 -1.17
C GLN A 225 7.26 -5.90 -1.09
N ASN A 226 5.96 -5.96 -1.35
CA ASN A 226 5.05 -4.82 -1.26
C ASN A 226 4.54 -4.68 0.18
N PHE A 227 4.76 -3.52 0.79
CA PHE A 227 4.32 -3.20 2.14
C PHE A 227 3.20 -2.17 2.10
N VAL A 228 2.13 -2.42 2.86
CA VAL A 228 1.00 -1.51 2.96
C VAL A 228 0.75 -1.13 4.41
N VAL A 229 0.94 0.14 4.75
CA VAL A 229 0.71 0.70 6.08
C VAL A 229 -0.53 1.59 6.05
N ASP A 230 -1.53 1.28 6.86
CA ASP A 230 -2.72 2.11 7.06
C ASP A 230 -2.59 2.91 8.37
N VAL A 231 -2.66 4.23 8.27
CA VAL A 231 -2.73 5.17 9.40
C VAL A 231 -4.19 5.59 9.58
N PHE A 232 -4.85 5.09 10.61
CA PHE A 232 -6.28 5.35 10.84
C PHE A 232 -6.46 6.72 11.50
N LYS A 233 -7.15 7.63 10.81
CA LYS A 233 -7.33 9.03 11.23
C LYS A 233 -8.62 9.26 11.99
N SER A 234 -9.69 8.55 11.64
CA SER A 234 -10.99 8.68 12.31
C SER A 234 -11.15 7.79 13.55
N ILE A 235 -10.09 7.09 13.95
CA ILE A 235 -10.12 6.10 15.05
C ILE A 235 -9.34 6.62 16.25
N LYS A 236 -9.98 6.62 17.43
CA LYS A 236 -9.35 7.00 18.70
C LYS A 236 -8.15 6.10 18.99
N GLY A 237 -7.02 6.72 19.34
CA GLY A 237 -5.74 6.05 19.54
C GLY A 237 -4.86 5.98 18.29
N ASN A 238 -5.37 6.41 17.12
CA ASN A 238 -4.65 6.49 15.84
C ASN A 238 -3.87 5.22 15.47
N PRO A 239 -4.50 4.03 15.45
CA PRO A 239 -3.77 2.80 15.14
C PRO A 239 -3.05 2.92 13.80
N ILE A 240 -1.80 2.46 13.76
CA ILE A 240 -1.00 2.35 12.55
C ILE A 240 -0.78 0.86 12.30
N ILE A 241 -1.34 0.33 11.21
CA ILE A 241 -1.32 -1.10 10.92
C ILE A 241 -0.57 -1.36 9.61
N LEU A 242 0.56 -2.07 9.71
CA LEU A 242 1.18 -2.72 8.56
C LEU A 242 0.41 -3.99 8.20
N ARG A 243 0.16 -4.20 6.91
CA ARG A 243 -0.47 -5.40 6.37
C ARG A 243 0.42 -6.05 5.34
N LEU A 244 0.51 -7.37 5.43
CA LEU A 244 1.27 -8.21 4.52
C LEU A 244 0.44 -9.42 4.15
N GLU A 245 0.47 -9.79 2.87
CA GLU A 245 -0.08 -11.06 2.43
C GLU A 245 1.04 -12.09 2.41
N THR A 246 0.81 -13.19 3.13
CA THR A 246 1.69 -14.36 3.16
C THR A 246 0.91 -15.61 2.77
N ASP A 247 1.61 -16.68 2.41
CA ASP A 247 0.98 -17.94 2.07
C ASP A 247 0.57 -18.70 3.35
N THR A 248 1.42 -18.60 4.38
CA THR A 248 1.16 -19.20 5.68
C THR A 248 1.38 -18.22 6.83
N LYS A 249 0.89 -18.56 8.03
CA LYS A 249 1.20 -17.81 9.27
C LYS A 249 2.67 -17.95 9.69
N SER A 250 3.32 -19.05 9.31
CA SER A 250 4.71 -19.37 9.68
C SER A 250 5.76 -18.78 8.76
N ASP A 251 5.36 -18.16 7.64
CA ASP A 251 6.32 -17.56 6.71
C ASP A 251 7.17 -16.52 7.44
N GLU A 252 8.49 -16.64 7.28
CA GLU A 252 9.44 -15.67 7.81
C GLU A 252 9.26 -14.35 7.03
N ILE A 253 8.86 -13.29 7.72
CA ILE A 253 8.67 -11.98 7.12
C ILE A 253 9.87 -11.10 7.43
N SER A 254 10.51 -10.57 6.39
CA SER A 254 11.53 -9.53 6.53
C SER A 254 10.88 -8.15 6.54
N ILE A 255 10.38 -7.73 7.72
CA ILE A 255 9.91 -6.34 7.90
C ILE A 255 11.11 -5.39 7.81
N PRO A 256 11.03 -4.29 7.04
CA PRO A 256 12.15 -3.37 6.89
C PRO A 256 12.61 -2.81 8.24
N PRO A 257 13.94 -2.67 8.48
CA PRO A 257 14.47 -2.30 9.79
C PRO A 257 14.07 -0.87 10.25
N PHE A 258 13.66 -0.03 9.30
CA PHE A 258 13.15 1.32 9.53
C PHE A 258 11.65 1.35 9.90
N VAL A 259 10.94 0.22 9.79
CA VAL A 259 9.54 0.07 10.25
C VAL A 259 9.56 -0.57 11.63
N LYS A 260 9.12 0.16 12.66
CA LYS A 260 9.13 -0.32 14.04
C LYS A 260 7.78 -0.94 14.41
N VAL A 261 7.77 -2.24 14.62
CA VAL A 261 6.60 -3.02 15.04
C VAL A 261 6.50 -3.01 16.56
N CYS A 262 5.31 -2.76 17.10
CA CYS A 262 5.03 -2.90 18.53
C CYS A 262 4.34 -4.22 18.88
N LYS A 263 3.48 -4.75 17.99
CA LYS A 263 2.68 -5.97 18.25
C LYS A 263 2.14 -6.58 16.95
N GLU A 264 2.16 -7.90 16.82
CA GLU A 264 1.39 -8.60 15.79
C GLU A 264 -0.08 -8.73 16.21
N VAL A 265 -1.00 -8.36 15.31
CA VAL A 265 -2.46 -8.34 15.51
C VAL A 265 -3.17 -9.10 14.38
N THR A 266 -2.59 -10.21 13.96
CA THR A 266 -3.05 -11.05 12.84
C THR A 266 -4.25 -11.92 13.22
N GLY A 267 -5.23 -12.03 12.33
CA GLY A 267 -6.24 -13.07 12.35
C GLY A 267 -7.35 -12.89 13.40
N GLU A 268 -8.09 -13.98 13.64
CA GLU A 268 -9.26 -14.04 14.51
C GLU A 268 -8.93 -13.81 15.99
N ASP A 269 -7.66 -13.95 16.38
CA ASP A 269 -7.19 -13.68 17.74
C ASP A 269 -7.27 -12.19 18.10
N PHE A 270 -7.33 -11.31 17.10
CA PHE A 270 -7.36 -9.85 17.26
C PHE A 270 -8.51 -9.20 16.47
N PRO A 271 -9.78 -9.59 16.72
CA PRO A 271 -10.91 -9.11 15.93
C PRO A 271 -11.15 -7.61 16.12
N ILE A 272 -10.68 -7.05 17.25
CA ILE A 272 -10.72 -5.61 17.56
C ILE A 272 -9.96 -4.75 16.55
N TYR A 273 -8.99 -5.31 15.82
CA TYR A 273 -8.22 -4.61 14.77
C TYR A 273 -8.73 -4.92 13.35
N THR A 274 -9.95 -5.44 13.22
CA THR A 274 -10.67 -5.46 11.95
C THR A 274 -11.29 -4.09 11.68
N THR A 275 -11.29 -3.65 10.42
CA THR A 275 -11.89 -2.35 10.07
C THR A 275 -13.37 -2.29 10.45
N ASN A 276 -14.09 -3.41 10.38
CA ASN A 276 -15.50 -3.49 10.76
C ASN A 276 -15.68 -3.14 12.24
N VAL A 277 -14.93 -3.78 13.14
CA VAL A 277 -14.99 -3.48 14.57
C VAL A 277 -14.53 -2.05 14.87
N MET A 278 -13.44 -1.59 14.22
CA MET A 278 -12.97 -0.20 14.37
C MET A 278 -13.98 0.84 13.88
N SER A 279 -14.89 0.48 12.97
CA SER A 279 -15.91 1.42 12.48
C SER A 279 -17.00 1.75 13.51
N ARG A 280 -17.14 0.96 14.58
CA ARG A 280 -18.17 1.16 15.59
C ARG A 280 -17.88 2.42 16.40
N ARG A 281 -18.91 3.21 16.72
CA ARG A 281 -18.76 4.51 17.42
C ARG A 281 -18.21 4.39 18.84
N ASP A 282 -18.42 3.25 19.48
CA ASP A 282 -17.93 2.89 20.82
C ASP A 282 -16.54 2.27 20.80
N TYR A 283 -15.94 2.08 19.61
CA TYR A 283 -14.59 1.57 19.52
C TYR A 283 -13.55 2.56 20.04
N GLU A 284 -12.64 2.06 20.87
CA GLU A 284 -11.40 2.72 21.24
C GLU A 284 -10.25 1.71 21.14
N MET A 285 -9.10 2.16 20.67
CA MET A 285 -7.89 1.35 20.71
C MET A 285 -7.53 1.03 22.18
N PRO A 286 -7.19 -0.23 22.53
CA PRO A 286 -6.83 -0.60 23.89
C PRO A 286 -5.72 0.30 24.46
N PRO A 287 -5.90 0.90 25.66
CA PRO A 287 -4.93 1.82 26.25
C PRO A 287 -3.51 1.22 26.36
N GLU A 288 -3.40 -0.06 26.68
CA GLU A 288 -2.13 -0.79 26.77
C GLU A 288 -1.41 -0.89 25.41
N ASP A 289 -2.16 -0.95 24.30
CA ASP A 289 -1.58 -0.95 22.96
C ASP A 289 -1.22 0.48 22.53
N ILE A 290 -1.98 1.50 22.95
CA ILE A 290 -1.62 2.92 22.75
C ILE A 290 -0.27 3.21 23.42
N GLU A 291 -0.12 2.81 24.68
CA GLU A 291 1.12 3.01 25.45
C GLU A 291 2.28 2.25 24.81
N ARG A 292 2.07 0.97 24.45
CA ARG A 292 3.09 0.13 23.82
C ARG A 292 3.60 0.69 22.49
N CYS A 293 2.70 1.25 21.69
CA CYS A 293 3.05 1.75 20.36
C CYS A 293 3.49 3.22 20.35
N ARG A 294 3.57 3.90 21.51
CA ARG A 294 4.03 5.29 21.57
C ARG A 294 5.56 5.35 21.52
N MET A 295 6.11 6.13 20.59
CA MET A 295 7.54 6.40 20.57
C MET A 295 7.94 7.28 21.76
N ASN A 296 8.93 6.84 22.54
CA ASN A 296 9.65 7.71 23.47
C ASN A 296 10.71 8.49 22.69
N LEU A 297 10.32 9.68 22.20
CA LEU A 297 11.19 10.57 21.42
C LEU A 297 12.50 10.95 22.15
N ASP A 298 12.54 10.83 23.49
CA ASP A 298 13.71 11.16 24.30
C ASP A 298 14.75 10.02 24.41
N ILE A 299 14.40 8.77 24.08
CA ILE A 299 15.29 7.62 24.26
C ILE A 299 16.00 7.24 22.95
N ASP A 300 15.34 7.41 21.80
CA ASP A 300 15.89 7.01 20.50
C ASP A 300 16.73 8.09 19.81
N ALA A 301 16.75 9.33 20.33
CA ALA A 301 17.68 10.38 19.87
C ALA A 301 19.14 10.17 20.37
N GLY A 302 19.37 9.21 21.27
CA GLY A 302 20.67 8.93 21.89
C GLY A 302 21.64 8.09 21.05
N LEU A 303 21.20 7.51 19.93
CA LEU A 303 22.03 6.68 19.04
C LEU A 303 22.14 7.31 17.65
N GLY A 304 22.76 8.48 17.60
CA GLY A 304 23.25 9.04 16.34
C GLY A 304 22.91 10.51 16.17
N MET A 305 23.69 11.39 16.81
CA MET A 305 24.16 12.62 16.18
C MET A 305 25.23 13.26 17.05
N GLY A 306 26.46 13.29 16.53
CA GLY A 306 27.51 14.15 17.03
C GLY A 306 27.08 15.61 16.94
N LYS A 307 27.33 16.34 18.02
CA LYS A 307 27.46 17.81 18.14
C LYS A 307 26.59 18.64 17.18
N LYS A 308 25.46 19.12 17.71
CA LYS A 308 24.74 20.30 17.23
C LYS A 308 25.70 21.49 17.10
N ASN A 309 25.93 21.98 15.89
CA ASN A 309 26.32 23.37 15.66
C ASN A 309 25.03 24.18 15.48
N SER A 310 24.89 25.20 16.32
CA SER A 310 23.82 26.19 16.31
C SER A 310 23.78 26.94 14.98
N ILE A 311 22.63 26.91 14.31
CA ILE A 311 22.27 27.91 13.29
C ILE A 311 21.29 28.88 13.95
N SER A 312 21.77 30.09 14.19
CA SER A 312 21.00 31.24 14.64
C SER A 312 20.07 31.72 13.53
N ILE A 313 18.80 31.87 13.87
CA ILE A 313 17.75 32.45 13.03
C ILE A 313 17.92 33.97 13.08
N TRP A 314 18.29 34.58 11.95
CA TRP A 314 18.21 36.03 11.77
C TRP A 314 16.81 36.38 11.28
N ASN A 315 16.06 37.10 12.12
CA ASN A 315 14.83 37.79 11.75
C ASN A 315 15.19 38.99 10.86
N MET A 316 14.75 38.98 9.60
CA MET A 316 14.64 40.19 8.79
C MET A 316 13.20 40.68 8.89
N LYS A 317 13.04 41.87 9.48
CA LYS A 317 11.80 42.64 9.48
C LYS A 317 11.62 43.30 8.11
N ASP A 318 10.37 43.36 7.69
CA ASP A 318 9.87 44.17 6.59
C ASP A 318 10.24 45.64 6.79
N ASP A 319 10.87 46.24 5.77
CA ASP A 319 10.96 47.70 5.62
C ASP A 319 9.98 48.11 4.51
N ASP A 320 8.90 48.77 4.94
CA ASP A 320 7.98 49.54 4.12
C ASP A 320 8.72 50.73 3.48
N ALA A 321 8.87 50.70 2.16
CA ALA A 321 9.30 51.86 1.37
C ALA A 321 8.07 52.54 0.75
N THR A 322 7.59 53.56 1.46
CA THR A 322 6.64 54.58 0.99
C THR A 322 7.22 55.32 -0.22
N ILE A 323 6.49 55.35 -1.34
CA ILE A 323 6.73 56.25 -2.46
C ILE A 323 5.78 57.46 -2.28
N GLN A 324 6.36 58.66 -2.13
CA GLN A 324 5.67 59.93 -2.33
C GLN A 324 6.45 60.74 -3.37
N GLU A 325 5.71 61.12 -4.43
CA GLU A 325 5.90 62.12 -5.49
C GLU A 325 7.26 62.31 -6.17
#